data_AF-X1L1V2-F1
#
_entry.id   AF-X1L1V2-F1
#
_cell.length_a   1.000
_cell.length_b   1.000
_cell.length_c   1.000
_cell.angle_alpha   90.00
_cell.angle_beta   90.00
_cell.angle_gamma   90.00
#
_symmetry.space_group_name_H-M   'P 1'
#
loop_
_entity.id
_entity.type
_entity.pdbx_description
1 polymer ?
#
loop_
_entity_poly.entity_id
_entity_poly.type
_entity_poly.pdbx_seq_one_letter_code
_entity_poly.pdbx_strand_id
1 'polypeptide(L)' 'MPLGLDPEMGLIMFLVGGIGTLVSFTAFGVAQDVGPKLTINDLRPSLPWEGLPLPRFMYTKPELIEELKRRGK' A
#
# COMPACT_ATOMS: atom_id res chain seq x y z
N MET A 1 36.41 2.99 3.48
CA MET A 1 36.18 3.92 4.61
C MET A 1 35.33 3.18 5.61
N PRO A 2 35.77 2.99 6.87
CA PRO A 2 34.85 2.48 7.88
C PRO A 2 33.73 3.51 8.02
N LEU A 3 32.48 3.09 7.88
CA LEU A 3 31.32 3.91 8.25
C LEU A 3 31.55 4.29 9.72
N GLY A 4 31.92 5.54 9.98
CA GLY A 4 32.14 6.07 11.33
C GLY A 4 30.82 6.11 12.09
N LEU A 5 30.30 4.94 12.42
CA LEU A 5 29.11 4.75 13.22
C LEU A 5 29.53 4.88 14.67
N ASP A 6 29.61 6.12 15.14
CA ASP A 6 29.63 6.38 16.57
C ASP A 6 28.44 5.67 17.22
N PRO A 7 28.60 5.03 18.40
CA PRO A 7 27.53 4.30 19.07
C PRO A 7 26.26 5.13 19.27
N GLU A 8 26.42 6.44 19.48
CA GLU A 8 25.33 7.41 19.58
C GLU A 8 24.57 7.58 18.25
N MET A 9 25.28 7.69 17.12
CA MET A 9 24.65 7.74 15.79
C MET A 9 23.96 6.42 15.44
N GLY A 10 24.54 5.27 15.82
CA GLY A 10 23.92 3.96 15.65
C GLY A 10 22.59 3.84 16.41
N LEU A 11 22.52 4.39 17.63
CA LEU A 11 21.30 4.40 18.43
C LEU A 11 20.21 5.29 17.82
N ILE A 12 20.58 6.47 17.33
CA ILE A 12 19.64 7.38 16.66
C ILE A 12 19.06 6.72 15.41
N MET A 13 19.91 6.12 14.57
CA MET A 13 19.48 5.41 13.36
C MET A 13 18.57 4.22 13.68
N PHE A 14 18.86 3.48 14.75
CA PHE A 14 18.02 2.38 15.22
C PHE A 14 16.65 2.88 15.73
N LEU A 15 16.61 3.96 16.50
CA LEU A 15 15.35 4.52 17.01
C LEU A 15 14.51 5.09 15.87
N VAL A 16 15.09 5.92 15.01
CA VAL A 16 14.36 6.53 13.88
C VAL A 16 13.93 5.47 12.86
N GLY A 17 14.85 4.57 12.48
CA GLY A 17 14.56 3.48 11.54
C GLY A 17 13.58 2.46 12.12
N GLY A 18 13.70 2.13 13.40
CA GLY A 18 12.83 1.20 14.11
C GLY A 18 11.42 1.75 14.26
N ILE A 19 11.26 3.00 14.72
CA ILE A 19 9.95 3.66 14.82
C ILE A 19 9.32 3.80 13.43
N GLY A 20 10.09 4.24 12.43
CA GLY A 20 9.62 4.35 11.05
C GLY A 20 9.08 3.02 10.52
N THR A 21 9.82 1.94 10.74
CA THR A 21 9.41 0.58 10.35
C THR A 21 8.13 0.14 11.05
N LEU A 22 8.01 0.41 12.35
CA LEU A 22 6.83 0.03 13.14
C LEU A 22 5.57 0.77 12.66
N VAL A 23 5.69 2.07 12.39
CA VAL A 23 4.59 2.90 11.86
C VAL A 23 4.18 2.42 10.47
N SER A 24 5.14 2.14 9.58
CA SER A 24 4.83 1.61 8.25
C SER A 24 4.13 0.25 8.32
N PHE A 25 4.58 -0.65 9.19
CA PHE A 25 3.99 -1.99 9.32
C PHE A 25 2.56 -1.94 9.89
N THR A 26 2.35 -1.12 10.92
CA THR A 26 1.01 -0.93 11.51
C THR A 26 0.06 -0.25 10.54
N ALA A 27 0.51 0.80 9.83
CA ALA A 27 -0.27 1.45 8.79
C ALA A 27 -0.64 0.47 7.65
N PHE A 28 0.28 -0.43 7.27
CA PHE A 28 0.01 -1.46 6.27
C PHE A 28 -1.01 -2.49 6.75
N GLY A 29 -0.94 -2.93 8.00
CA GLY A 29 -1.93 -3.84 8.59
C GLY A 29 -3.33 -3.21 8.63
N VAL A 30 -3.45 -1.96 9.10
CA VAL A 30 -4.71 -1.23 9.08
C VAL A 30 -5.22 -1.01 7.65
N ALA A 31 -4.33 -0.73 6.70
CA ALA A 31 -4.69 -0.60 5.30
C ALA A 31 -5.17 -1.93 4.68
N GLN A 32 -4.68 -3.09 5.13
CA GLN A 32 -5.21 -4.38 4.71
C GLN A 32 -6.59 -4.67 5.29
N ASP A 33 -6.84 -4.29 6.55
CA ASP A 33 -8.12 -4.54 7.22
C ASP A 33 -9.23 -3.58 6.77
N VAL A 34 -8.91 -2.31 6.56
CA VAL A 34 -9.86 -1.25 6.19
C VAL A 34 -9.92 -1.02 4.67
N GLY A 35 -8.89 -1.45 3.96
CA GLY A 35 -8.78 -1.30 2.52
C GLY A 35 -9.68 -2.27 1.75
N PRO A 36 -9.94 -1.95 0.46
CA PRO A 36 -10.68 -2.85 -0.41
C PRO A 36 -9.90 -4.16 -0.57
N LYS A 37 -10.58 -5.32 -0.39
CA LYS A 37 -10.00 -6.66 -0.57
C LYS A 37 -9.68 -6.92 -2.05
N LEU A 38 -8.61 -6.30 -2.52
CA LEU A 38 -8.07 -6.41 -3.86
C LEU A 38 -6.91 -7.40 -3.86
N THR A 39 -6.94 -8.33 -4.80
CA THR A 39 -5.80 -9.19 -5.10
C THR A 39 -4.88 -8.52 -6.10
N ILE A 40 -3.63 -8.96 -6.20
CA ILE A 40 -2.70 -8.46 -7.24
C ILE A 40 -3.29 -8.58 -8.66
N ASN A 41 -4.07 -9.63 -8.92
CA ASN A 41 -4.69 -9.82 -10.24
C ASN A 41 -5.78 -8.79 -10.54
N ASP A 42 -6.43 -8.26 -9.51
CA ASP A 42 -7.44 -7.22 -9.63
C ASP A 42 -6.83 -5.85 -10.00
N LEU A 43 -5.56 -5.64 -9.65
CA LEU A 43 -4.80 -4.43 -9.96
C LEU A 43 -4.15 -4.48 -11.35
N ARG A 44 -4.12 -5.65 -11.99
CA ARG A 44 -3.58 -5.77 -13.34
C ARG A 44 -4.45 -4.98 -14.32
N PRO A 45 -3.86 -4.38 -15.37
CA PRO A 45 -4.64 -3.82 -16.46
C PRO A 45 -5.50 -4.91 -17.10
N SER A 46 -6.73 -4.56 -17.44
CA SER A 46 -7.59 -5.36 -18.32
C SER A 46 -6.97 -5.51 -19.71
N LEU A 47 -7.31 -6.62 -20.37
CA LEU A 47 -6.85 -6.90 -21.71
C LEU A 47 -7.53 -5.94 -22.71
N PRO A 48 -6.89 -5.61 -23.85
CA PRO A 48 -7.42 -4.60 -24.78
C PRO A 48 -8.83 -4.89 -25.32
N TRP A 49 -9.24 -6.16 -25.35
CA TRP A 49 -10.57 -6.59 -25.79
C TRP A 49 -11.62 -6.59 -24.68
N GLU A 50 -11.21 -6.50 -23.41
CA GLU A 50 -12.13 -6.40 -22.26
C GLU A 50 -12.55 -4.94 -22.00
N GLY A 51 -11.74 -3.97 -22.43
CA GLY A 51 -12.06 -2.55 -22.32
C GLY A 51 -10.84 -1.64 -22.29
N LEU A 52 -11.02 -0.45 -21.70
CA LEU A 52 -9.91 0.46 -21.40
C LEU A 52 -8.88 -0.25 -20.51
N PRO A 53 -7.60 0.15 -20.52
CA PRO A 53 -6.54 -0.45 -19.71
C PRO A 53 -6.65 0.00 -18.24
N LEU A 54 -7.84 -0.12 -17.67
CA LEU A 54 -8.11 0.14 -16.26
C LEU A 54 -7.77 -1.11 -15.44
N PRO A 55 -7.55 -0.97 -14.12
CA PRO A 55 -7.44 -2.12 -13.25
C PRO A 55 -8.66 -3.03 -13.38
N ARG A 56 -8.45 -4.35 -13.44
CA ARG A 56 -9.52 -5.34 -13.62
C ARG A 56 -10.66 -5.21 -12.61
N PHE A 57 -10.39 -4.80 -11.37
CA PHE A 57 -11.43 -4.59 -10.36
C PHE A 57 -12.51 -3.59 -10.80
N MET A 58 -12.19 -2.66 -11.70
CA MET A 58 -13.15 -1.68 -12.21
C MET A 58 -14.28 -2.35 -13.01
N TYR A 59 -14.03 -3.56 -13.51
CA TYR A 59 -14.99 -4.38 -14.26
C TYR A 59 -15.52 -5.56 -13.44
N THR A 60 -14.69 -6.16 -12.59
CA THR A 60 -15.03 -7.40 -11.87
C THR A 60 -15.66 -7.16 -10.49
N LYS A 61 -15.51 -5.97 -9.90
CA LYS A 61 -15.93 -5.65 -8.52
C LYS A 61 -16.65 -4.29 -8.45
N PRO A 62 -17.88 -4.17 -8.97
CA PRO A 62 -18.63 -2.92 -8.98
C PRO A 62 -18.91 -2.37 -7.57
N GLU A 63 -19.00 -3.22 -6.56
CA GLU A 63 -19.17 -2.83 -5.15
C GLU A 63 -18.01 -1.95 -4.64
N LEU A 64 -16.80 -2.18 -5.12
CA LEU A 64 -15.63 -1.36 -4.77
C LEU A 64 -15.68 0.02 -5.44
N ILE A 65 -16.22 0.09 -6.66
CA ILE A 65 -16.44 1.38 -7.36
C ILE A 65 -17.43 2.23 -6.56
N GLU A 66 -18.54 1.64 -6.12
CA GLU A 66 -19.56 2.35 -5.34
C GLU A 66 -19.00 2.83 -3.99
N GLU A 67 -18.21 2.00 -3.33
CA GLU A 67 -17.55 2.40 -2.08
C GLU A 67 -16.54 3.54 -2.29
N LEU A 68 -15.73 3.48 -3.35
CA LEU A 68 -14.81 4.57 -3.71
C LEU A 68 -15.56 5.87 -4.02
N LYS A 69 -16.67 5.80 -4.75
CA LYS A 69 -17.54 6.96 -5.03
C LYS A 69 -18.14 7.55 -3.76
N ARG A 70 -18.52 6.71 -2.79
CA ARG A 70 -19.07 7.14 -1.50
C ARG A 70 -18.02 7.80 -0.62
N ARG A 71 -16.78 7.31 -0.64
CA ARG A 71 -15.66 7.84 0.18
C ARG A 71 -14.97 9.06 -0.44
N GLY A 72 -15.04 9.23 -1.75
CA GLY A 72 -14.46 10.38 -2.47
C GLY A 72 -15.31 11.64 -2.45
N LYS A 73 -16.42 11.65 -1.70
CA LYS A 73 -17.31 12.79 -1.47
C LYS A 73 -17.15 13.26 -0.03
#